data_AF-A0A937WJG6-F1
#
_entry.id   AF-A0A937WJG6-F1
#
_cell.length_a   1.000
_cell.length_b   1.000
_cell.length_c   1.000
_cell.angle_alpha   90.00
_cell.angle_beta   90.00
_cell.angle_gamma   90.00
#
_symmetry.space_group_name_H-M   'P 1'
#
loop_
_entity.id
_entity.type
_entity.pdbx_description
1 polymer ?
#
loop_
_entity_poly.entity_id
_entity_poly.type
_entity_poly.pdbx_seq_one_letter_code
_entity_poly.pdbx_strand_id
1 'polypeptide(L)'
;MKNDEFYTEVLAQQRQLFPNATIKMLQRLSSYLKLNILIRENTFISIRFNAENDRQDFALIHQNVRIFGYDNLKQWHYHPLEDSSQHVPCAQPSIRQVFEEMKAIIETL
;
A
#
# COMPACT_ATOMS: atom_id res chain seq x y z
N MET A 1 -4.90 12.17 9.89
CA MET A 1 -3.81 12.56 8.97
C MET A 1 -4.41 13.27 7.75
N LYS A 2 -3.78 14.31 7.22
CA LYS A 2 -4.24 14.96 5.97
C LYS A 2 -3.72 14.21 4.73
N ASN A 3 -4.38 14.38 3.59
CA ASN A 3 -3.95 13.79 2.32
C ASN A 3 -2.50 14.12 1.95
N ASP A 4 -2.08 15.37 2.14
CA ASP A 4 -0.72 15.80 1.80
C ASP A 4 0.33 15.24 2.76
N GLU A 5 -0.02 15.04 4.04
CA GLU A 5 0.83 14.38 5.03
C GLU A 5 1.03 12.90 4.67
N PHE A 6 -0.07 12.19 4.41
CA PHE A 6 -0.03 10.79 3.98
C PHE A 6 0.76 10.61 2.68
N TYR A 7 0.50 11.47 1.69
CA TYR A 7 1.20 11.41 0.42
C TYR A 7 2.70 11.68 0.58
N THR A 8 3.08 12.65 1.41
CA THR A 8 4.49 12.94 1.73
C THR A 8 5.18 11.73 2.36
N GLU A 9 4.51 11.04 3.29
CA GLU A 9 5.06 9.85 3.93
C GLU A 9 5.21 8.69 2.93
N VAL A 10 4.19 8.44 2.10
CA VAL A 10 4.23 7.46 0.99
C VAL A 10 5.39 7.77 0.03
N LEU A 11 5.59 9.03 -0.34
CA LEU A 11 6.71 9.45 -1.19
C LEU A 11 8.06 9.19 -0.54
N ALA A 12 8.17 9.45 0.76
CA ALA A 12 9.41 9.19 1.50
C ALA A 12 9.76 7.69 1.48
N GLN A 13 8.78 6.83 1.79
CA GLN A 13 9.00 5.37 1.78
C GLN A 13 9.28 4.84 0.37
N GLN A 14 8.56 5.33 -0.65
CA GLN A 14 8.82 4.96 -2.03
C GLN A 14 10.24 5.30 -2.47
N ARG A 15 10.72 6.52 -2.20
CA ARG A 15 12.08 6.95 -2.57
C ARG A 15 13.15 6.12 -1.87
N GLN A 16 12.93 5.78 -0.60
CA GLN A 16 13.88 5.03 0.20
C GLN A 16 13.94 3.55 -0.18
N LEU A 17 12.80 2.90 -0.38
CA LEU A 17 12.71 1.45 -0.54
C LEU A 17 12.61 1.01 -2.01
N PHE A 18 12.05 1.86 -2.88
CA PHE A 18 11.80 1.60 -4.29
C PHE A 18 12.23 2.78 -5.17
N PRO A 19 13.52 3.21 -5.15
CA PRO A 19 13.97 4.45 -5.78
C PRO A 19 13.71 4.54 -7.30
N ASN A 20 13.64 3.39 -7.98
CA ASN A 20 13.40 3.32 -9.42
C ASN A 20 11.90 3.15 -9.78
N ALA A 21 11.03 3.01 -8.78
CA ALA A 21 9.61 2.83 -9.02
C ALA A 21 8.95 4.12 -9.48
N THR A 22 7.97 3.98 -10.37
CA THR A 22 7.20 5.12 -10.90
C THR A 22 5.87 5.23 -10.18
N ILE A 23 5.50 6.44 -9.75
CA ILE A 23 4.18 6.69 -9.15
C ILE A 23 3.19 7.08 -10.24
N LYS A 24 2.10 6.33 -10.33
CA LYS A 24 0.94 6.64 -11.16
C LYS A 24 -0.20 7.11 -10.27
N MET A 25 -0.44 8.42 -10.23
CA MET A 25 -1.60 9.01 -9.56
C MET A 25 -2.88 8.62 -10.32
N LEU A 26 -3.83 7.98 -9.65
CA LEU A 26 -5.11 7.57 -10.25
C LEU A 26 -6.23 8.54 -9.88
N GLN A 27 -6.22 9.05 -8.65
CA GLN A 27 -7.20 10.02 -8.18
C GLN A 27 -6.63 10.83 -7.02
N ARG A 28 -6.86 12.15 -7.04
CA ARG A 28 -6.51 13.05 -5.94
C ARG A 28 -7.63 14.08 -5.77
N LEU A 29 -8.29 14.01 -4.62
CA LEU A 29 -9.29 14.97 -4.15
C LEU A 29 -8.80 15.55 -2.81
N SER A 30 -9.58 16.49 -2.24
CA SER A 30 -9.26 17.10 -0.95
C SER A 30 -9.15 16.08 0.20
N SER A 31 -10.02 15.07 0.22
CA SER A 31 -10.09 14.04 1.26
C SER A 31 -9.77 12.62 0.78
N TYR A 32 -9.53 12.43 -0.52
CA TYR A 32 -9.27 11.10 -1.10
C TYR A 32 -8.00 11.05 -1.95
N LEU A 33 -7.21 10.00 -1.79
CA LEU A 33 -6.03 9.70 -2.58
C LEU A 33 -6.09 8.25 -3.10
N LYS A 34 -5.76 8.05 -4.37
CA LYS A 34 -5.55 6.73 -4.97
C LYS A 34 -4.39 6.79 -5.94
N LEU A 35 -3.40 5.91 -5.76
CA LEU A 35 -2.21 5.84 -6.61
C LEU A 35 -1.70 4.41 -6.71
N ASN A 36 -0.87 4.16 -7.73
CA ASN A 36 -0.08 2.95 -7.84
C ASN A 36 1.41 3.30 -7.84
N ILE A 37 2.22 2.52 -7.13
CA ILE A 37 3.67 2.53 -7.21
C ILE A 37 4.10 1.36 -8.09
N LEU A 38 4.49 1.66 -9.33
CA LEU A 38 4.87 0.68 -10.35
C LEU A 38 6.31 0.23 -10.10
N ILE A 39 6.50 -1.03 -9.71
CA ILE A 39 7.80 -1.57 -9.31
C ILE A 39 8.54 -2.19 -10.50
N ARG A 40 7.88 -3.12 -11.20
CA ARG A 40 8.37 -3.79 -12.41
C ARG A 40 7.20 -4.35 -13.19
N GLU A 41 7.46 -5.06 -14.29
CA GLU A 41 6.42 -5.66 -15.12
C GLU A 41 5.44 -6.49 -14.27
N ASN A 42 4.14 -6.22 -14.46
CA ASN A 42 3.03 -6.87 -13.76
C ASN A 42 3.10 -6.82 -12.22
N THR A 43 3.91 -5.94 -11.62
CA THR A 43 4.07 -5.82 -10.15
C THR A 43 3.98 -4.38 -9.68
N PHE A 44 3.01 -4.07 -8.82
CA PHE A 44 2.83 -2.73 -8.28
C PHE A 44 2.16 -2.75 -6.91
N ILE A 45 2.36 -1.67 -6.14
CA ILE A 45 1.64 -1.43 -4.89
C ILE A 45 0.48 -0.47 -5.21
N SER A 46 -0.76 -0.89 -4.96
CA SER A 46 -1.93 -0.02 -5.01
C SER A 46 -2.18 0.58 -3.63
N ILE A 47 -2.34 1.90 -3.57
CA ILE A 47 -2.53 2.63 -2.32
C ILE A 47 -3.79 3.48 -2.44
N ARG A 48 -4.63 3.42 -1.40
CA ARG A 48 -5.79 4.28 -1.23
C ARG A 48 -5.81 4.86 0.18
N PHE A 49 -6.16 6.14 0.25
CA PHE A 49 -6.42 6.82 1.51
C PHE A 49 -7.70 7.66 1.42
N ASN A 50 -8.52 7.61 2.48
CA ASN A 50 -9.66 8.48 2.68
C ASN A 50 -9.56 9.16 4.05
N ALA A 51 -9.31 10.46 4.05
CA ALA A 51 -9.15 11.26 5.27
C ALA A 51 -10.46 11.41 6.06
N GLU A 52 -11.64 11.29 5.43
CA GLU A 52 -12.94 11.47 6.11
C GLU A 52 -13.22 10.40 7.16
N ASN A 53 -12.70 9.19 6.94
CA ASN A 53 -12.88 8.05 7.84
C ASN A 53 -11.56 7.35 8.19
N ASP A 54 -10.45 8.04 7.95
CA ASP A 54 -9.08 7.55 8.15
C ASP A 54 -8.81 6.18 7.50
N ARG A 55 -9.52 5.86 6.40
CA ARG A 55 -9.38 4.56 5.73
C ARG A 55 -8.08 4.51 4.94
N GLN A 56 -7.27 3.51 5.20
CA GLN A 56 -6.02 3.22 4.51
C GLN A 56 -6.07 1.81 3.94
N ASP A 57 -5.57 1.64 2.73
CA ASP A 57 -5.56 0.38 2.00
C ASP A 57 -4.29 0.32 1.15
N PHE A 58 -3.50 -0.72 1.37
CA PHE A 58 -2.27 -1.03 0.67
C PHE A 58 -2.40 -2.45 0.12
N ALA A 59 -2.29 -2.62 -1.19
CA ALA A 59 -2.36 -3.92 -1.84
C ALA A 59 -1.14 -4.13 -2.75
N LEU A 60 -0.37 -5.19 -2.51
CA LEU A 60 0.65 -5.66 -3.44
C LEU A 60 0.00 -6.52 -4.52
N ILE A 61 0.06 -6.04 -5.75
CA ILE A 61 -0.50 -6.71 -6.93
C ILE A 61 0.64 -7.31 -7.74
N HIS A 62 0.52 -8.60 -8.05
CA HIS A 62 1.40 -9.33 -8.96
C HIS A 62 0.56 -10.11 -9.97
N GLN A 63 0.86 -10.02 -11.27
CA GLN A 63 0.12 -10.71 -12.34
C GLN A 63 -1.41 -10.49 -12.27
N ASN A 64 -1.83 -9.24 -12.00
CA ASN A 64 -3.23 -8.82 -11.83
C ASN A 64 -3.97 -9.43 -10.62
N VAL A 65 -3.25 -10.09 -9.70
CA VAL A 65 -3.82 -10.66 -8.47
C VAL A 65 -3.23 -9.95 -7.25
N ARG A 66 -4.05 -9.69 -6.24
CA ARG A 66 -3.55 -9.25 -4.94
C ARG A 66 -2.89 -10.43 -4.25
N ILE A 67 -1.59 -10.32 -4.00
CA ILE A 67 -0.83 -11.33 -3.29
C ILE A 67 -0.62 -10.98 -1.83
N PHE A 68 -0.66 -9.70 -1.45
CA PHE A 68 -0.50 -9.27 -0.07
C PHE A 68 -1.15 -7.90 0.16
N GLY A 69 -1.45 -7.53 1.40
CA GLY A 69 -1.90 -6.16 1.68
C GLY A 69 -2.26 -5.89 3.14
N TYR A 70 -2.45 -4.61 3.44
CA TYR A 70 -2.93 -4.11 4.73
C TYR A 70 -4.11 -3.17 4.49
N ASP A 71 -5.17 -3.31 5.26
CA ASP A 71 -6.22 -2.29 5.30
C ASP A 71 -6.92 -2.26 6.66
N ASN A 72 -7.66 -1.17 6.88
CA ASN A 72 -8.40 -0.95 8.12
C ASN A 72 -9.92 -0.94 7.91
N LEU A 73 -10.43 -1.68 6.92
CA LEU A 73 -11.87 -1.89 6.81
C LEU A 73 -12.37 -2.62 8.07
N LYS A 74 -13.14 -1.92 8.90
CA LYS A 74 -13.60 -2.31 10.25
C LYS A 74 -12.50 -2.26 11.32
N GLN A 75 -11.39 -2.96 11.10
CA GLN A 75 -10.23 -2.99 11.99
C GLN A 75 -8.96 -3.22 11.17
N TRP A 76 -7.79 -2.89 11.73
CA TRP A 76 -6.52 -3.21 11.10
C TRP A 76 -6.33 -4.71 10.96
N HIS A 77 -6.03 -5.13 9.74
CA HIS A 77 -5.70 -6.49 9.40
C HIS A 77 -4.78 -6.51 8.17
N TYR A 78 -4.18 -7.66 7.92
CA TYR A 78 -3.42 -7.92 6.72
C TYR A 78 -3.93 -9.15 5.98
N HIS A 79 -3.68 -9.16 4.68
CA HIS A 79 -3.95 -10.24 3.73
C HIS A 79 -2.61 -10.94 3.46
N PRO A 80 -2.38 -12.14 4.01
CA PRO A 80 -1.09 -12.83 3.93
C PRO A 80 -0.75 -13.29 2.50
N LEU A 81 0.53 -13.57 2.25
CA LEU A 81 1.03 -14.03 0.96
C LEU A 81 0.48 -15.39 0.57
N GLU A 82 0.34 -16.28 1.55
CA GLU A 82 -0.12 -17.65 1.38
C GLU A 82 -1.60 -17.72 0.99
N ASP A 83 -2.39 -16.76 1.49
CA ASP A 83 -3.83 -16.68 1.22
C ASP A 83 -4.33 -15.24 1.37
N SER A 84 -4.35 -14.50 0.27
CA SER A 84 -4.75 -13.09 0.27
C SER A 84 -6.25 -12.87 0.48
N SER A 85 -7.04 -13.93 0.71
CA SER A 85 -8.44 -13.83 1.12
C SER A 85 -8.61 -13.78 2.64
N GLN A 86 -7.59 -14.19 3.40
CA GLN A 86 -7.61 -14.14 4.86
C GLN A 86 -7.48 -12.72 5.38
N HIS A 87 -8.11 -12.49 6.53
CA HIS A 87 -8.06 -11.22 7.25
C HIS A 87 -7.44 -11.49 8.62
N VAL A 88 -6.12 -11.36 8.72
CA VAL A 88 -5.41 -11.61 9.97
C VAL A 88 -5.36 -10.32 10.79
N PRO A 89 -6.00 -10.23 11.96
CA PRO A 89 -6.00 -9.02 12.77
C PRO A 89 -4.59 -8.60 13.16
N CYS A 90 -4.32 -7.30 13.12
CA CYS A 90 -3.03 -6.74 13.54
C CYS A 90 -3.20 -5.40 14.27
N ALA A 91 -2.14 -4.96 14.93
CA ALA A 91 -2.02 -3.56 15.31
C ALA A 91 -1.86 -2.69 14.06
N GLN A 92 -2.18 -1.40 14.17
CA GLN A 92 -1.95 -0.46 13.08
C GLN A 92 -0.46 -0.48 12.65
N PRO A 93 -0.15 -0.84 11.40
CA PRO A 93 1.22 -0.78 10.91
C PRO A 93 1.59 0.67 10.58
N SER A 94 2.87 0.99 10.68
CA SER A 94 3.42 2.19 10.03
C SER A 94 3.50 1.98 8.51
N ILE A 95 3.46 3.06 7.72
CA ILE A 95 3.63 2.97 6.26
C ILE A 95 4.96 2.32 5.90
N ARG A 96 6.01 2.61 6.69
CA ARG A 96 7.32 1.99 6.54
C ARG A 96 7.29 0.47 6.69
N GLN A 97 6.65 -0.04 7.75
CA GLN A 97 6.52 -1.49 7.97
C GLN A 97 5.82 -2.17 6.79
N VAL A 98 4.71 -1.59 6.31
CA VAL A 98 3.99 -2.10 5.13
C VAL A 98 4.93 -2.18 3.92
N PHE A 99 5.71 -1.14 3.66
CA PHE A 99 6.61 -1.11 2.51
C PHE A 99 7.80 -2.07 2.65
N GLU A 100 8.35 -2.23 3.85
CA GLU A 100 9.44 -3.17 4.13
C GLU A 100 8.99 -4.62 3.91
N GLU A 101 7.79 -4.99 4.38
CA GLU A 101 7.21 -6.31 4.15
C GLU A 101 6.89 -6.57 2.68
N MET A 102 6.28 -5.60 2.00
CA MET A 102 6.03 -5.71 0.56
C MET A 102 7.33 -5.84 -0.23
N LYS A 103 8.39 -5.13 0.15
CA LYS A 103 9.71 -5.26 -0.47
C LYS A 103 10.27 -6.65 -0.29
N ALA A 104 10.22 -7.19 0.93
CA ALA A 104 10.68 -8.55 1.22
C ALA A 104 9.94 -9.59 0.36
N ILE A 105 8.62 -9.45 0.20
CA ILE A 105 7.82 -10.32 -0.68
C ILE A 105 8.26 -10.17 -2.14
N ILE A 106 8.40 -8.94 -2.64
CA ILE A 106 8.82 -8.67 -4.03
C ILE A 106 10.18 -9.29 -4.35
N GLU A 107 11.12 -9.32 -3.39
CA GLU A 107 12.44 -9.93 -3.55
C GLU A 107 12.40 -11.46 -3.67
N THR A 108 11.28 -12.10 -3.31
CA THR A 108 11.06 -13.55 -3.46
C THR A 108 10.29 -13.94 -4.74
N LEU A 109 9.77 -12.96 -5.48
CA LEU A 109 9.04 -13.14 -6.75
C LEU A 109 9.99 -13.23 -7.95
#